data_AF-A0A0F9C9P5-F1
#
_entry.id   AF-A0A0F9C9P5-F1
#
_cell.length_a   1.000
_cell.length_b   1.000
_cell.length_c   1.000
_cell.angle_alpha   90.00
_cell.angle_beta   90.00
_cell.angle_gamma   90.00
#
_symmetry.space_group_name_H-M   'P 1'
#
loop_
_entity.id
_entity.type
_entity.pdbx_description
1 polymer ?
#
loop_
_entity_poly.entity_id
_entity_poly.type
_entity_poly.pdbx_seq_one_letter_code
_entity_poly.pdbx_strand_id
1 'polypeptide(L)'
;MREAVVVDMVRTPFGRAGQRGVFRDITHVELVTPLLKSLLERNKLPAEEVDEVLMGSVGIAGMLTRSRHYLFEAGLPFTISATDMNKQCGSSLQAVAQGAFAIKCDMSDVILAGGIETMDHVQPIPPGDERNLGQVQTAEVMAKEMLPTSWPDEKKTEWTKRWYEVTEPWIMDMGMT
;
A
#
# COMPACT_ATOMS: atom_id res chain seq x y z
N MET A 1 -7.25 -27.98 4.92
CA MET A 1 -7.02 -26.52 5.02
C MET A 1 -8.34 -25.83 4.92
N ARG A 2 -8.56 -24.76 5.68
CA ARG A 2 -9.77 -23.93 5.53
C ARG A 2 -9.80 -23.27 4.16
N GLU A 3 -10.97 -22.85 3.71
CA GLU A 3 -11.11 -22.03 2.51
C GLU A 3 -11.09 -20.56 2.92
N ALA A 4 -10.18 -19.78 2.32
CA ALA A 4 -10.15 -18.34 2.51
C ALA A 4 -10.92 -17.68 1.36
N VAL A 5 -11.84 -16.77 1.71
CA VAL A 5 -12.70 -16.07 0.75
C VAL A 5 -12.54 -14.55 0.92
N VAL A 6 -12.79 -13.80 -0.15
CA VAL A 6 -12.90 -12.34 -0.09
C VAL A 6 -14.37 -11.99 0.07
N VAL A 7 -14.73 -11.40 1.21
CA VAL A 7 -16.12 -11.04 1.53
C VAL A 7 -16.51 -9.72 0.87
N ASP A 8 -15.62 -8.73 0.90
CA ASP A 8 -15.88 -7.37 0.42
C ASP A 8 -14.57 -6.66 0.05
N MET A 9 -14.67 -5.56 -0.70
CA MET A 9 -13.55 -4.71 -1.07
C MET A 9 -13.95 -3.24 -1.22
N VAL A 10 -13.04 -2.35 -0.81
CA VAL A 10 -13.18 -0.90 -0.95
C VAL A 10 -11.87 -0.25 -1.33
N ARG A 11 -11.94 0.91 -1.95
CA ARG A 11 -10.78 1.77 -2.20
C ARG A 11 -11.21 3.22 -2.31
N THR A 12 -10.28 4.13 -2.09
CA THR A 12 -10.42 5.52 -2.51
C THR A 12 -10.34 5.63 -4.05
N PRO A 13 -10.77 6.75 -4.64
CA PRO A 13 -10.29 7.16 -5.95
C PRO A 13 -8.76 7.26 -5.99
N PHE A 14 -8.17 7.24 -7.19
CA PHE A 14 -6.75 7.57 -7.37
C PHE A 14 -6.59 9.09 -7.54
N GLY A 15 -5.62 9.67 -6.84
CA GLY A 15 -5.24 11.07 -6.98
C GLY A 15 -3.89 11.19 -7.70
N ARG A 16 -3.69 12.30 -8.43
CA ARG A 16 -2.34 12.66 -8.90
C ARG A 16 -1.48 13.01 -7.71
N ALA A 17 -0.18 12.74 -7.82
CA ALA A 17 0.77 13.21 -6.85
C ALA A 17 1.15 14.69 -7.07
N GLY A 18 1.68 15.34 -6.03
CA GLY A 18 2.19 16.70 -5.99
C GLY A 18 1.12 17.76 -5.74
N GLN A 19 1.50 19.03 -5.94
CA GLN A 19 0.66 20.20 -5.67
C GLN A 19 -0.68 20.24 -6.44
N ARG A 20 -0.78 19.47 -7.53
CA ARG A 20 -1.99 19.33 -8.34
C ARG A 20 -2.84 18.11 -7.94
N GLY A 21 -2.44 17.39 -6.90
CA GLY A 21 -3.12 16.24 -6.35
C GLY A 21 -4.38 16.63 -5.58
N VAL A 22 -5.42 15.78 -5.70
CA VAL A 22 -6.68 15.94 -4.96
C VAL A 22 -6.55 15.50 -3.50
N PHE A 23 -5.57 14.64 -3.20
CA PHE A 23 -5.29 14.14 -1.85
C PHE A 23 -4.03 14.76 -1.23
N ARG A 24 -3.50 15.84 -1.81
CA ARG A 24 -2.25 16.49 -1.38
C ARG A 24 -2.27 17.04 0.04
N ASP A 25 -3.46 17.23 0.62
CA ASP A 25 -3.68 17.79 1.95
C ASP A 25 -4.32 16.73 2.88
N ILE A 26 -4.35 15.47 2.45
CA ILE A 26 -4.98 14.35 3.15
C ILE A 26 -3.92 13.35 3.55
N THR A 27 -3.88 13.01 4.83
CA THR A 27 -2.91 12.04 5.36
C THR A 27 -3.28 10.61 4.96
N HIS A 28 -2.29 9.72 4.96
CA HIS A 28 -2.50 8.29 4.74
C HIS A 28 -3.49 7.67 5.75
N VAL A 29 -3.55 8.21 6.98
CA VAL A 29 -4.54 7.82 8.01
C VAL A 29 -5.96 8.20 7.55
N GLU A 30 -6.16 9.46 7.15
CA GLU A 30 -7.46 9.96 6.68
C GLU A 30 -7.97 9.24 5.42
N LEU A 31 -7.08 8.69 4.60
CA LEU A 31 -7.45 7.86 3.45
C LEU A 31 -7.90 6.45 3.86
N VAL A 32 -7.25 5.84 4.85
CA VAL A 32 -7.53 4.43 5.25
C VAL A 32 -8.68 4.33 6.24
N THR A 33 -8.76 5.21 7.22
CA THR A 33 -9.74 5.13 8.31
C THR A 33 -11.20 5.02 7.81
N PRO A 34 -11.66 5.82 6.84
CA PRO A 34 -13.01 5.68 6.30
C PRO A 34 -13.25 4.35 5.58
N LEU A 35 -12.21 3.76 4.97
CA LEU A 35 -12.32 2.47 4.30
C LEU A 35 -12.53 1.34 5.30
N LEU A 36 -11.74 1.31 6.39
CA LEU A 36 -11.90 0.32 7.46
C LEU A 36 -13.30 0.43 8.07
N LYS A 37 -13.72 1.63 8.50
CA LYS A 37 -15.07 1.85 9.04
C LYS A 37 -16.16 1.40 8.07
N SER A 38 -16.04 1.76 6.79
CA SER A 38 -17.01 1.38 5.77
C SER A 38 -17.11 -0.13 5.58
N LEU A 39 -16.01 -0.88 5.68
CA LEU A 39 -16.01 -2.35 5.60
C LEU A 39 -16.74 -2.98 6.79
N LEU A 40 -16.53 -2.48 8.01
CA LEU A 40 -17.23 -2.97 9.21
C LEU A 40 -18.74 -2.66 9.11
N GLU A 41 -19.08 -1.41 8.80
CA GLU A 41 -20.46 -0.94 8.75
C GLU A 41 -21.31 -1.67 7.70
N ARG A 42 -20.81 -1.79 6.46
CA ARG A 42 -21.55 -2.41 5.36
C ARG A 42 -21.80 -3.91 5.57
N ASN A 43 -20.87 -4.58 6.26
CA ASN A 43 -20.94 -6.01 6.56
C ASN A 43 -21.61 -6.30 7.91
N LYS A 44 -21.94 -5.25 8.69
CA LYS A 44 -22.42 -5.37 10.08
C LYS A 44 -21.49 -6.25 10.93
N LEU A 45 -20.19 -6.17 10.66
CA LEU A 45 -19.15 -6.96 11.30
C LEU A 45 -18.79 -6.32 12.65
N PRO A 46 -18.99 -7.02 13.78
CA PRO A 46 -18.49 -6.57 15.07
C PRO A 46 -16.96 -6.41 15.03
N ALA A 47 -16.45 -5.31 15.57
CA ALA A 47 -15.02 -4.99 15.45
C ALA A 47 -14.15 -6.04 16.15
N GLU A 48 -14.64 -6.60 17.26
CA GLU A 48 -14.02 -7.66 18.06
C GLU A 48 -13.84 -8.99 17.33
N GLU A 49 -14.53 -9.22 16.21
CA GLU A 49 -14.34 -10.42 15.40
C GLU A 49 -13.13 -10.33 14.47
N VAL A 50 -12.54 -9.14 14.28
CA VAL A 50 -11.35 -8.96 13.46
C VAL A 50 -10.11 -9.39 14.24
N ASP A 51 -9.33 -10.32 13.72
CA ASP A 51 -8.12 -10.84 14.39
C ASP A 51 -6.88 -9.96 14.12
N GLU A 52 -6.75 -9.49 12.88
CA GLU A 52 -5.58 -8.76 12.42
C GLU A 52 -5.89 -7.75 11.29
N VAL A 53 -5.14 -6.64 11.28
CA VAL A 53 -5.10 -5.67 10.19
C VAL A 53 -3.76 -5.74 9.46
N LEU A 54 -3.78 -6.18 8.20
CA LEU A 54 -2.59 -6.33 7.34
C LEU A 54 -2.56 -5.21 6.28
N MET A 55 -1.56 -4.34 6.33
CA MET A 55 -1.45 -3.22 5.40
C MET A 55 -0.14 -3.22 4.62
N GLY A 56 -0.26 -3.24 3.30
CA GLY A 56 0.86 -3.03 2.39
C GLY A 56 1.11 -1.55 2.14
N SER A 57 2.35 -1.09 2.32
CA SER A 57 2.74 0.26 1.90
C SER A 57 4.26 0.38 1.80
N VAL A 58 4.72 1.20 0.85
CA VAL A 58 6.14 1.33 0.58
C VAL A 58 6.75 2.47 1.41
N GLY A 59 6.04 3.59 1.54
CA GLY A 59 6.46 4.76 2.33
C GLY A 59 6.34 4.57 3.86
N ILE A 60 6.90 3.49 4.44
CA ILE A 60 6.82 3.18 5.89
C ILE A 60 7.91 3.85 6.74
N ALA A 61 8.94 4.45 6.14
CA ALA A 61 10.12 4.91 6.87
C ALA A 61 9.80 6.08 7.83
N GLY A 62 10.44 6.08 9.01
CA GLY A 62 10.28 7.13 10.03
C GLY A 62 9.01 7.02 10.89
N MET A 63 8.17 6.00 10.67
CA MET A 63 6.97 5.75 11.46
C MET A 63 7.02 4.40 12.19
N LEU A 64 6.45 4.36 13.39
CA LEU A 64 6.04 3.09 14.02
C LEU A 64 4.94 2.43 13.17
N THR A 65 4.49 1.24 13.57
CA THR A 65 3.46 0.47 12.85
C THR A 65 2.25 1.32 12.48
N ARG A 66 2.09 1.70 11.20
CA ARG A 66 1.05 2.58 10.69
C ARG A 66 -0.31 1.90 10.67
N SER A 67 -0.34 0.61 10.32
CA SER A 67 -1.56 -0.20 10.41
C SER A 67 -2.18 -0.17 11.81
N ARG A 68 -1.34 -0.08 12.85
CA ARG A 68 -1.78 0.07 14.24
C ARG A 68 -2.43 1.43 14.50
N HIS A 69 -1.92 2.50 13.89
CA HIS A 69 -2.56 3.81 13.96
C HIS A 69 -3.93 3.79 13.25
N TYR A 70 -4.02 3.20 12.06
CA TYR A 70 -5.29 3.11 11.33
C TYR A 70 -6.36 2.35 12.10
N LEU A 71 -5.98 1.26 12.75
CA LEU A 71 -6.84 0.46 13.61
C LEU A 71 -7.46 1.34 14.71
N PHE A 72 -6.66 2.13 15.42
CA PHE A 72 -7.17 3.01 16.48
C PHE A 72 -8.06 4.14 15.96
N GLU A 73 -7.68 4.78 14.85
CA GLU A 73 -8.46 5.86 14.24
C GLU A 73 -9.79 5.34 13.63
N ALA A 74 -9.78 4.07 13.21
CA ALA A 74 -10.97 3.34 12.79
C ALA A 74 -11.88 2.92 13.96
N GLY A 75 -11.43 3.07 15.22
CA GLY A 75 -12.20 2.70 16.41
C GLY A 75 -12.16 1.21 16.72
N LEU A 76 -11.20 0.46 16.16
CA LEU A 76 -11.06 -0.97 16.41
C LEU A 76 -10.43 -1.23 17.81
N PRO A 77 -10.80 -2.34 18.49
CA PRO A 77 -10.24 -2.73 19.77
C PRO A 77 -8.72 -2.86 19.78
N PHE A 78 -8.08 -2.44 20.87
CA PHE A 78 -6.62 -2.57 21.04
C PHE A 78 -6.15 -4.04 21.13
N THR A 79 -7.04 -5.00 21.32
CA THR A 79 -6.70 -6.43 21.34
C THR A 79 -6.32 -6.96 19.95
N ILE A 80 -6.73 -6.28 18.89
CA ILE A 80 -6.52 -6.69 17.49
C ILE A 80 -5.07 -6.42 17.11
N SER A 81 -4.43 -7.35 16.41
CA SER A 81 -3.04 -7.17 15.95
C SER A 81 -2.99 -6.36 14.65
N ALA A 82 -1.83 -5.77 14.33
CA ALA A 82 -1.67 -5.03 13.08
C ALA A 82 -0.24 -5.13 12.57
N THR A 83 -0.10 -5.37 11.27
CA THR A 83 1.18 -5.59 10.60
C THR A 83 1.29 -4.72 9.36
N ASP A 84 2.41 -4.01 9.21
CA ASP A 84 2.77 -3.34 7.95
C ASP A 84 3.74 -4.23 7.16
N MET A 85 3.62 -4.18 5.84
CA MET A 85 4.56 -4.89 4.96
C MET A 85 4.94 -4.05 3.75
N ASN A 86 6.19 -4.22 3.34
CA ASN A 86 6.73 -3.61 2.14
C ASN A 86 7.26 -4.69 1.20
N LYS A 87 6.55 -4.88 0.09
CA LYS A 87 6.94 -5.66 -1.09
C LYS A 87 6.82 -4.80 -2.35
N GLN A 88 7.21 -3.53 -2.25
CA GLN A 88 7.09 -2.54 -3.33
C GLN A 88 5.66 -2.47 -3.87
N CYS A 89 5.49 -2.34 -5.19
CA CYS A 89 4.19 -2.34 -5.85
C CYS A 89 3.33 -3.58 -5.53
N GLY A 90 3.93 -4.67 -5.02
CA GLY A 90 3.24 -5.88 -4.61
C GLY A 90 2.79 -5.91 -3.13
N SER A 91 2.96 -4.84 -2.37
CA SER A 91 2.73 -4.83 -0.91
C SER A 91 1.29 -5.17 -0.53
N SER A 92 0.29 -4.55 -1.17
CA SER A 92 -1.12 -4.80 -0.85
C SER A 92 -1.55 -6.21 -1.22
N LEU A 93 -1.08 -6.74 -2.34
CA LEU A 93 -1.35 -8.12 -2.75
C LEU A 93 -0.67 -9.12 -1.81
N GLN A 94 0.51 -8.79 -1.30
CA GLN A 94 1.18 -9.59 -0.27
C GLN A 94 0.37 -9.62 1.03
N ALA A 95 -0.30 -8.52 1.39
CA ALA A 95 -1.16 -8.45 2.59
C ALA A 95 -2.36 -9.39 2.45
N VAL A 96 -3.04 -9.36 1.30
CA VAL A 96 -4.14 -10.28 1.00
C VAL A 96 -3.66 -11.74 1.00
N ALA A 97 -2.49 -12.01 0.42
CA ALA A 97 -1.92 -13.36 0.42
C ALA A 97 -1.61 -13.85 1.84
N GLN A 98 -1.01 -13.02 2.70
CA GLN A 98 -0.73 -13.37 4.09
C GLN A 98 -2.01 -13.62 4.89
N GLY A 99 -3.04 -12.78 4.71
CA GLY A 99 -4.34 -13.00 5.35
C GLY A 99 -4.98 -14.31 4.93
N ALA A 100 -4.95 -14.62 3.63
CA ALA A 100 -5.44 -15.90 3.13
C ALA A 100 -4.66 -17.10 3.70
N PHE A 101 -3.33 -16.97 3.89
CA PHE A 101 -2.53 -18.00 4.53
C PHE A 101 -2.91 -18.20 6.01
N ALA A 102 -3.06 -17.12 6.78
CA ALA A 102 -3.45 -17.19 8.19
C ALA A 102 -4.79 -17.92 8.37
N ILE A 103 -5.81 -17.60 7.55
CA ILE A 103 -7.10 -18.29 7.56
C ILE A 103 -6.95 -19.76 7.19
N LYS A 104 -6.23 -20.08 6.10
CA LYS A 104 -6.02 -21.47 5.64
C LYS A 104 -5.33 -22.35 6.68
N CYS A 105 -4.47 -21.73 7.49
CA CYS A 105 -3.70 -22.36 8.56
C CYS A 105 -4.41 -22.36 9.92
N ASP A 106 -5.68 -21.92 10.00
CA ASP A 106 -6.47 -21.88 11.24
C ASP A 106 -5.86 -20.97 12.33
N MET A 107 -5.16 -19.91 11.90
CA MET A 107 -4.58 -18.90 12.79
C MET A 107 -5.48 -17.67 12.97
N SER A 108 -6.45 -17.48 12.07
CA SER A 108 -7.40 -16.36 12.10
C SER A 108 -8.69 -16.74 11.39
N ASP A 109 -9.78 -16.08 11.75
CA ASP A 109 -11.10 -16.19 11.16
C ASP A 109 -11.41 -14.99 10.25
N VAL A 110 -11.09 -13.77 10.69
CA VAL A 110 -11.41 -12.53 9.97
C VAL A 110 -10.21 -11.59 9.97
N ILE A 111 -9.79 -11.19 8.77
CA ILE A 111 -8.64 -10.30 8.57
C ILE A 111 -9.05 -9.13 7.67
N LEU A 112 -8.65 -7.92 8.05
CA LEU A 112 -8.71 -6.76 7.17
C LEU A 112 -7.36 -6.62 6.45
N ALA A 113 -7.34 -6.84 5.14
CA ALA A 113 -6.12 -6.78 4.34
C ALA A 113 -6.23 -5.74 3.22
N GLY A 114 -5.16 -4.96 2.99
CA GLY A 114 -5.15 -3.95 1.95
C GLY A 114 -3.82 -3.23 1.80
N GLY A 115 -3.87 -2.00 1.33
CA GLY A 115 -2.69 -1.15 1.25
C GLY A 115 -3.03 0.33 1.11
N ILE A 116 -2.01 1.15 1.29
CA ILE A 116 -2.12 2.61 1.26
C ILE A 116 -0.83 3.20 0.71
N GLU A 117 -0.94 4.28 -0.06
CA GLU A 117 0.21 5.07 -0.43
C GLU A 117 -0.16 6.55 -0.55
N THR A 118 0.75 7.41 -0.11
CA THR A 118 0.67 8.86 -0.31
C THR A 118 2.02 9.34 -0.81
N MET A 119 2.07 9.86 -2.03
CA MET A 119 3.32 10.24 -2.68
C MET A 119 3.66 11.74 -2.49
N ASP A 120 2.78 12.49 -1.82
CA ASP A 120 2.79 13.98 -1.80
C ASP A 120 3.52 14.58 -0.59
N HIS A 121 3.78 13.76 0.44
CA HIS A 121 4.28 14.19 1.74
C HIS A 121 5.62 13.55 2.08
N VAL A 122 6.53 13.56 1.13
CA VAL A 122 7.75 12.79 1.27
C VAL A 122 8.96 13.63 0.89
N GLN A 123 9.87 13.79 1.86
CA GLN A 123 11.12 14.55 1.79
C GLN A 123 12.29 13.63 1.42
N PRO A 124 13.09 13.95 0.37
CA PRO A 124 14.12 13.03 -0.15
C PRO A 124 15.17 12.75 0.91
N ILE A 125 15.62 11.49 0.97
CA ILE A 125 16.87 11.12 1.65
C ILE A 125 18.01 11.62 0.76
N PRO A 126 18.81 12.60 1.20
CA PRO A 126 19.98 13.03 0.44
C PRO A 126 21.01 11.88 0.36
N PRO A 127 21.69 11.67 -0.79
CA PRO A 127 22.78 10.71 -0.88
C PRO A 127 23.83 10.94 0.21
N GLY A 128 24.19 9.90 0.97
CA GLY A 128 25.14 9.96 2.08
C GLY A 128 24.53 10.18 3.47
N ASP A 129 23.21 10.37 3.56
CA ASP A 129 22.49 10.57 4.84
C ASP A 129 21.71 9.31 5.28
N GLU A 130 22.08 8.12 4.78
CA GLU A 130 21.42 6.82 5.02
C GLU A 130 21.34 6.41 6.51
N ARG A 131 22.10 7.09 7.38
CA ARG A 131 22.07 6.88 8.84
C ARG A 131 20.99 7.70 9.54
N ASN A 132 20.30 8.58 8.82
CA ASN A 132 19.25 9.42 9.37
C ASN A 132 17.92 8.65 9.44
N LEU A 133 17.73 7.95 10.58
CA LEU A 133 16.55 7.12 10.85
C LEU A 133 15.23 7.90 10.94
N GLY A 134 15.26 9.23 10.87
CA GLY A 134 14.07 10.10 10.88
C GLY A 134 13.49 10.42 9.50
N GLN A 135 14.06 9.90 8.41
CA GLN A 135 13.66 10.27 7.05
C GLN A 135 12.64 9.31 6.42
N VAL A 136 11.75 9.86 5.58
CA VAL A 136 10.64 9.14 4.91
C VAL A 136 11.00 8.90 3.43
N GLN A 137 10.75 7.70 2.90
CA GLN A 137 11.11 7.33 1.52
C GLN A 137 10.23 8.02 0.47
N THR A 138 10.78 8.89 -0.39
CA THR A 138 9.97 9.68 -1.34
C THR A 138 9.67 9.02 -2.65
N ALA A 139 8.67 9.55 -3.36
CA ALA A 139 8.44 9.23 -4.77
C ALA A 139 9.66 9.49 -5.66
N GLU A 140 10.43 10.56 -5.40
CA GLU A 140 11.65 10.89 -6.15
C GLU A 140 12.81 9.94 -5.80
N VAL A 141 12.95 9.54 -4.54
CA VAL A 141 13.89 8.50 -4.08
C VAL A 141 13.45 7.12 -4.57
N MET A 142 12.16 6.80 -4.61
CA MET A 142 11.67 5.57 -5.27
C MET A 142 12.02 5.60 -6.76
N ALA A 143 11.79 6.73 -7.43
CA ALA A 143 12.15 6.90 -8.83
C ALA A 143 13.67 6.96 -9.09
N LYS A 144 14.50 7.24 -8.07
CA LYS A 144 15.95 7.36 -8.21
C LYS A 144 16.73 6.16 -7.68
N GLU A 145 16.27 5.53 -6.60
CA GLU A 145 16.85 4.38 -5.90
C GLU A 145 16.16 3.05 -6.24
N MET A 146 14.84 3.01 -6.47
CA MET A 146 14.15 1.76 -6.87
C MET A 146 14.11 1.56 -8.38
N LEU A 147 14.13 2.66 -9.16
CA LEU A 147 14.72 2.59 -10.49
C LEU A 147 16.23 2.67 -10.25
N PRO A 148 16.97 1.66 -10.68
CA PRO A 148 18.10 1.18 -9.91
C PRO A 148 19.27 2.17 -9.94
N THR A 149 19.66 2.67 -8.76
CA THR A 149 20.88 3.48 -8.56
C THR A 149 22.18 2.71 -8.82
N SER A 150 22.11 1.39 -9.04
CA SER A 150 23.29 0.52 -9.15
C SER A 150 23.33 -0.36 -10.41
N TRP A 151 22.68 0.01 -11.51
CA TRP A 151 23.02 -0.68 -12.77
C TRP A 151 24.48 -0.39 -13.10
N PRO A 152 25.30 -1.43 -13.37
CA PRO A 152 26.59 -1.21 -13.99
C PRO A 152 26.30 -0.55 -15.34
N ASP A 153 26.91 0.61 -15.55
CA ASP A 153 26.75 1.51 -16.69
C ASP A 153 25.54 2.45 -16.61
N GLU A 154 25.66 3.64 -17.19
CA GLU A 154 24.65 4.72 -17.34
C GLU A 154 23.39 4.30 -18.14
N LYS A 155 22.93 3.06 -18.00
CA LYS A 155 21.81 2.49 -18.73
C LYS A 155 20.53 3.11 -18.21
N LYS A 156 19.99 4.03 -19.01
CA LYS A 156 18.60 4.47 -18.93
C LYS A 156 17.70 3.23 -18.95
N THR A 157 16.59 3.27 -18.24
CA THR A 157 15.57 2.21 -18.29
C THR A 157 15.11 2.03 -19.74
N GLU A 158 15.51 0.93 -20.35
CA GLU A 158 15.01 0.50 -21.66
C GLU A 158 13.79 -0.38 -21.44
N TRP A 159 12.72 -0.13 -22.19
CA TRP A 159 11.57 -1.03 -22.19
C TRP A 159 12.04 -2.41 -22.62
N THR A 160 11.65 -3.44 -21.87
CA THR A 160 11.86 -4.83 -22.31
C THR A 160 11.28 -4.99 -23.71
N LYS A 161 12.08 -5.56 -24.63
CA LYS A 161 11.64 -5.79 -26.00
C LYS A 161 10.29 -6.51 -25.98
N ARG A 162 9.27 -5.88 -26.55
CA ARG A 162 7.92 -6.45 -26.59
C ARG A 162 8.00 -7.80 -27.29
N TRP A 163 7.56 -8.84 -26.58
CA TRP A 163 7.43 -10.19 -27.14
C TRP A 163 6.09 -10.40 -27.84
N TYR A 164 5.25 -9.36 -27.86
CA TYR A 164 3.92 -9.33 -28.45
C TYR A 164 3.79 -8.17 -29.44
N GLU A 165 2.89 -8.31 -30.41
CA GLU A 165 2.49 -7.27 -31.34
C GLU A 165 1.23 -6.56 -30.80
N VAL A 166 1.23 -5.22 -30.82
CA VAL A 166 0.05 -4.44 -30.45
C VAL A 166 -0.84 -4.37 -31.67
N THR A 167 -1.88 -5.20 -31.73
CA THR A 167 -2.82 -5.23 -32.84
C THR A 167 -3.84 -4.09 -32.79
N GLU A 168 -4.04 -3.51 -31.61
CA GLU A 168 -5.05 -2.50 -31.33
C GLU A 168 -4.39 -1.26 -30.69
N PRO A 169 -4.14 -0.18 -31.47
CA PRO A 169 -3.37 0.97 -31.01
C PRO A 169 -3.91 1.67 -29.75
N TRP A 170 -5.22 1.61 -29.53
CA TRP A 170 -5.90 2.20 -28.38
C TRP A 170 -5.60 1.49 -27.05
N ILE A 171 -5.12 0.24 -27.06
CA ILE A 171 -4.80 -0.52 -25.82
C ILE A 171 -3.62 0.09 -25.06
N MET A 172 -2.71 0.77 -25.78
CA MET A 172 -1.51 1.40 -25.19
C MET A 172 -1.58 2.92 -25.23
N ASP A 173 -2.72 3.49 -25.60
CA ASP A 173 -2.92 4.94 -25.57
C ASP A 173 -3.15 5.34 -24.12
N MET A 174 -2.05 5.64 -23.42
CA MET A 174 -1.97 5.99 -22.00
C MET A 174 -2.63 7.35 -21.70
N GLY A 175 -3.90 7.51 -22.09
CA GLY A 175 -4.69 8.71 -21.85
C GLY A 175 -4.36 9.90 -22.75
N MET A 176 -3.93 9.68 -24.01
CA MET A 176 -3.90 10.76 -25.01
C MET A 176 -5.23 10.84 -25.78
N THR A 177 -6.31 11.16 -25.07
CA THR A 177 -7.54 11.70 -25.68
C THR A 177 -7.92 13.01 -25.02
#